data_AF-A0A663MDV1-F1
#
_entry.id   AF-A0A663MDV1-F1
#
_cell.length_a   1.000
_cell.length_b   1.000
_cell.length_c   1.000
_cell.angle_alpha   90.00
_cell.angle_beta   90.00
_cell.angle_gamma   90.00
#
_symmetry.space_group_name_H-M   'P 1'
#
loop_
_entity.id
_entity.type
_entity.pdbx_description
1 polymer ?
#
loop_
_entity_poly.entity_id
_entity_poly.type
_entity_poly.pdbx_seq_one_letter_code
_entity_poly.pdbx_strand_id
1 'polypeptide(L)'
;MYLQVGILDVNRAWPLPPNQFALLLRRKKKKREKLPACVPPPDSCSAEEKYRMWMRHRYNDCVRGLAGLMGHGAFQVKELSLCTLMKFVELEARYPLIKVEWKGSLTFPRELLKVVVDGLLPLNEDASLLISRFQEYMEYDDIRYFVIKAVTESIGQVMQKTKERPLPFYQQNVFSLISPINMPNKESDMVKFMAHKQAFEKMWLSFLKHKLPTGLYKKVLVILHDCILPYMNEPTLMIDFLTVAYGIGGAISLLALNGLFILIHQHNLEYPDFYKKLYSLLDPSIYHVKYRARFFHLVDLFLSSSHLPAYLVAAFIKRLSRLALTAPPEALLMVLPFICNLFRRHPACNVLVHRPNGPEGMSEDPYIMEEEDPSKSRALESCLWEIRSLQNHYHPDVAKAAAVLNQSLSEIEDDISGLLELSAYELFDKEVKKKAIDVPLEFEQVRGLFGKKNDIFAEHFTLD
;
A
#
# COMPACT_ATOMS: atom_id res chain seq x y z
N MET A 1 7.17 -23.68 -25.59
CA MET A 1 5.96 -24.53 -25.55
C MET A 1 4.90 -23.87 -26.43
N TYR A 2 4.36 -24.57 -27.42
CA TYR A 2 3.42 -23.98 -28.39
C TYR A 2 2.06 -23.71 -27.74
N LEU A 3 1.66 -22.44 -27.66
CA LEU A 3 0.30 -22.03 -27.29
C LEU A 3 -0.64 -22.27 -28.48
N GLN A 4 -1.28 -23.42 -28.47
CA GLN A 4 -2.39 -23.77 -29.35
C GLN A 4 -3.69 -23.55 -28.56
N VAL A 5 -4.30 -22.37 -28.71
CA VAL A 5 -5.64 -22.08 -28.17
C VAL A 5 -6.54 -21.74 -29.34
N GLY A 6 -7.63 -22.50 -29.44
CA GLY A 6 -8.58 -22.53 -30.54
C GLY A 6 -9.13 -21.16 -30.91
N ILE A 7 -9.12 -20.90 -32.22
CA ILE A 7 -9.82 -19.79 -32.86
C ILE A 7 -11.24 -20.30 -33.10
N LEU A 8 -12.18 -19.89 -32.26
CA LEU A 8 -13.61 -19.98 -32.57
C LEU A 8 -14.03 -18.70 -33.29
N ASP A 9 -14.75 -18.92 -34.40
CA ASP A 9 -15.21 -18.01 -35.44
C ASP A 9 -15.35 -16.51 -35.10
N VAL A 10 -14.47 -15.70 -35.69
CA VAL A 10 -14.74 -14.30 -36.06
C VAL A 10 -14.62 -14.19 -37.58
N ASN A 11 -15.46 -14.91 -38.31
CA ASN A 11 -15.45 -14.99 -39.78
C ASN A 11 -16.55 -14.16 -40.48
N ARG A 12 -17.19 -13.21 -39.80
CA ARG A 12 -18.22 -12.37 -40.42
C ARG A 12 -17.99 -10.88 -40.17
N ALA A 13 -16.88 -10.34 -40.69
CA ALA A 13 -16.78 -8.89 -40.99
C ALA A 13 -15.43 -8.46 -41.62
N TRP A 14 -14.37 -9.27 -41.64
CA TRP A 14 -13.05 -8.79 -42.07
C TRP A 14 -12.55 -9.40 -43.38
N PRO A 15 -11.97 -8.59 -44.29
CA PRO A 15 -11.45 -9.10 -45.57
C PRO A 15 -10.24 -10.04 -45.44
N LEU A 16 -9.53 -10.07 -44.31
CA LEU A 16 -8.37 -10.93 -44.08
C LEU A 16 -8.25 -11.31 -42.59
N PRO A 17 -8.18 -12.61 -42.23
CA PRO A 17 -8.03 -13.04 -40.83
C PRO A 17 -6.63 -12.72 -40.26
N PRO A 18 -6.48 -12.56 -38.92
CA PRO A 18 -5.21 -12.24 -38.26
C PRO A 18 -4.04 -13.17 -38.64
N ASN A 19 -4.35 -14.44 -38.89
CA ASN A 19 -3.39 -15.46 -39.33
C ASN A 19 -2.74 -15.13 -40.69
N GLN A 20 -3.48 -14.50 -41.60
CA GLN A 20 -2.93 -14.07 -42.89
C GLN A 20 -2.02 -12.85 -42.76
N PHE A 21 -2.31 -11.91 -41.85
CA PHE A 21 -1.39 -10.81 -41.54
C PHE A 21 -0.09 -11.30 -40.90
N ALA A 22 -0.16 -12.29 -40.01
CA ALA A 22 1.03 -12.94 -39.44
C ALA A 22 1.89 -13.62 -40.51
N LEU A 23 1.27 -14.32 -41.47
CA LEU A 23 1.94 -14.89 -42.64
C LEU A 23 2.58 -13.83 -43.55
N LEU A 24 1.94 -12.68 -43.71
CA LEU A 24 2.43 -11.58 -44.55
C LEU A 24 3.60 -10.82 -43.91
N LEU A 25 3.58 -10.66 -42.58
CA LEU A 25 4.72 -10.14 -41.81
C LEU A 25 5.93 -11.11 -41.89
N ARG A 26 5.70 -12.42 -41.72
CA ARG A 26 6.73 -13.46 -41.92
C ARG A 26 7.34 -13.45 -43.32
N ARG A 27 6.54 -13.17 -44.35
CA ARG A 27 6.98 -13.09 -45.76
C ARG A 27 7.75 -11.81 -46.12
N LYS A 28 8.07 -10.92 -45.17
CA LYS A 28 8.99 -9.78 -45.37
C LYS A 28 8.57 -8.79 -46.48
N LYS A 29 7.29 -8.76 -46.92
CA LYS A 29 6.81 -7.93 -48.04
C LYS A 29 6.51 -6.45 -47.69
N LYS A 30 6.57 -6.04 -46.41
CA LYS A 30 6.34 -4.65 -45.94
C LYS A 30 7.60 -3.76 -45.89
N LYS A 31 8.62 -4.01 -46.72
CA LYS A 31 9.97 -3.41 -46.57
C LYS A 31 10.17 -2.07 -47.31
N ARG A 32 10.77 -1.12 -46.58
CA ARG A 32 11.54 0.11 -46.90
C ARG A 32 10.86 1.48 -47.16
N GLU A 33 11.63 2.46 -46.67
CA GLU A 33 11.77 3.93 -46.73
C GLU A 33 10.64 4.89 -46.31
N LYS A 34 11.06 5.90 -45.53
CA LYS A 34 10.22 6.85 -44.78
C LYS A 34 9.41 7.73 -45.73
N LEU A 35 8.09 7.71 -45.57
CA LEU A 35 7.19 8.76 -46.06
C LEU A 35 6.14 9.02 -44.97
N PRO A 36 5.73 10.29 -44.76
CA PRO A 36 4.79 10.65 -43.71
C PRO A 36 3.40 10.03 -43.97
N ALA A 37 2.68 9.76 -42.87
CA ALA A 37 1.30 9.29 -42.93
C ALA A 37 0.40 10.40 -43.50
N CYS A 38 -0.59 9.99 -44.32
CA CYS A 38 -1.69 10.81 -44.84
C CYS A 38 -1.46 11.66 -46.11
N VAL A 39 -0.70 11.18 -47.09
CA VAL A 39 -0.81 11.71 -48.47
C VAL A 39 -1.28 10.60 -49.41
N PRO A 40 -2.25 10.83 -50.33
CA PRO A 40 -2.43 9.93 -51.46
C PRO A 40 -1.08 9.70 -52.12
N PRO A 41 -0.75 8.47 -52.56
CA PRO A 41 0.58 8.18 -53.05
C PRO A 41 0.92 9.15 -54.18
N PRO A 42 2.03 9.88 -54.12
CA PRO A 42 2.44 10.74 -55.22
C PRO A 42 2.51 9.91 -56.50
N ASP A 43 2.12 10.49 -57.64
CA ASP A 43 2.06 9.77 -58.92
C ASP A 43 3.42 9.20 -59.38
N SER A 44 4.51 9.61 -58.73
CA SER A 44 5.87 9.13 -58.91
C SER A 44 6.22 7.81 -58.20
N CYS A 45 5.31 7.22 -57.40
CA CYS A 45 5.58 5.98 -56.64
C CYS A 45 5.37 4.72 -57.49
N SER A 46 6.28 3.75 -57.41
CA SER A 46 6.17 2.46 -58.08
C SER A 46 4.92 1.67 -57.63
N ALA A 47 4.41 0.77 -58.48
CA ALA A 47 3.25 -0.08 -58.15
C ALA A 47 3.46 -0.90 -56.85
N GLU A 48 4.70 -1.30 -56.58
CA GLU A 48 5.04 -2.04 -55.36
C GLU A 48 4.98 -1.15 -54.11
N GLU A 49 5.34 0.12 -54.20
CA GLU A 49 5.23 1.07 -53.09
C GLU A 49 3.78 1.43 -52.78
N LYS A 50 2.96 1.65 -53.82
CA LYS A 50 1.51 1.88 -53.67
C LYS A 50 0.84 0.68 -52.95
N TYR A 51 1.21 -0.55 -53.33
CA TYR A 51 0.73 -1.77 -52.65
C TYR A 51 1.17 -1.85 -51.18
N ARG A 52 2.44 -1.54 -50.87
CA ARG A 52 2.96 -1.53 -49.48
C ARG A 52 2.27 -0.48 -48.61
N MET A 53 1.99 0.71 -49.16
CA MET A 53 1.24 1.77 -48.47
C MET A 53 -0.18 1.32 -48.15
N TRP A 54 -0.89 0.75 -49.13
CA TRP A 54 -2.23 0.21 -48.93
C TRP A 54 -2.26 -0.89 -47.86
N MET A 55 -1.27 -1.80 -47.88
CA MET A 55 -1.12 -2.86 -46.87
C MET A 55 -0.86 -2.32 -45.45
N ARG A 56 -0.13 -1.20 -45.31
CA ARG A 56 0.05 -0.53 -44.01
C ARG A 56 -1.26 0.12 -43.55
N HIS A 57 -1.99 0.75 -44.46
CA HIS A 57 -3.29 1.35 -44.13
C HIS A 57 -4.28 0.29 -43.63
N ARG A 58 -4.43 -0.83 -44.34
CA ARG A 58 -5.28 -1.96 -43.89
C ARG A 58 -4.85 -2.56 -42.56
N TYR A 59 -3.55 -2.61 -42.30
CA TYR A 59 -3.05 -3.04 -40.99
C TYR A 59 -3.44 -2.05 -39.88
N ASN A 60 -3.27 -0.76 -40.09
CA ASN A 60 -3.68 0.27 -39.15
C ASN A 60 -5.20 0.31 -38.95
N ASP A 61 -5.98 0.02 -39.99
CA ASP A 61 -7.44 -0.14 -39.88
C ASP A 61 -7.81 -1.33 -38.99
N CYS A 62 -7.09 -2.45 -39.15
CA CYS A 62 -7.27 -3.64 -38.31
C CYS A 62 -6.91 -3.36 -36.85
N VAL A 63 -5.78 -2.70 -36.59
CA VAL A 63 -5.36 -2.30 -35.24
C VAL A 63 -6.41 -1.38 -34.61
N ARG A 64 -6.93 -0.39 -35.34
CA ARG A 64 -8.00 0.50 -34.85
C ARG A 64 -9.30 -0.26 -34.57
N GLY A 65 -9.66 -1.22 -35.42
CA GLY A 65 -10.80 -2.10 -35.20
C GLY A 65 -10.67 -2.92 -33.92
N LEU A 66 -9.51 -3.57 -33.72
CA LEU A 66 -9.19 -4.34 -32.51
C LEU A 66 -9.19 -3.44 -31.26
N ALA A 67 -8.59 -2.25 -31.34
CA ALA A 67 -8.62 -1.29 -30.23
C ALA A 67 -10.06 -0.90 -29.85
N GLY A 68 -10.94 -0.69 -30.83
CA GLY A 68 -12.37 -0.46 -30.58
C GLY A 68 -13.06 -1.64 -29.87
N LEU A 69 -12.67 -2.88 -30.20
CA LEU A 69 -13.21 -4.08 -29.56
C LEU A 69 -12.78 -4.26 -28.09
N MET A 70 -11.73 -3.57 -27.63
CA MET A 70 -11.38 -3.54 -26.20
C MET A 70 -12.44 -2.84 -25.34
N GLY A 71 -13.26 -1.98 -25.94
CA GLY A 71 -14.43 -1.34 -25.30
C GLY A 71 -15.74 -2.12 -25.45
N HIS A 72 -15.73 -3.34 -25.99
CA HIS A 72 -16.96 -4.10 -26.27
C HIS A 72 -17.60 -4.65 -24.98
N GLY A 73 -18.94 -4.62 -24.84
CA GLY A 73 -19.62 -5.04 -23.60
C GLY A 73 -19.35 -6.48 -23.14
N ALA A 74 -19.05 -7.40 -24.05
CA ALA A 74 -18.71 -8.79 -23.73
C ALA A 74 -17.21 -8.99 -23.44
N PHE A 75 -16.89 -9.52 -22.25
CA PHE A 75 -15.50 -9.74 -21.80
C PHE A 75 -14.68 -10.65 -22.72
N GLN A 76 -15.28 -11.72 -23.25
CA GLN A 76 -14.60 -12.65 -24.17
C GLN A 76 -14.05 -11.94 -25.42
N VAL A 77 -14.78 -10.93 -25.92
CA VAL A 77 -14.35 -10.12 -27.07
C VAL A 77 -13.21 -9.18 -26.68
N LYS A 78 -13.27 -8.57 -25.49
CA LYS A 78 -12.18 -7.73 -24.94
C LYS A 78 -10.88 -8.54 -24.80
N GLU A 79 -10.97 -9.73 -24.21
CA GLU A 79 -9.84 -10.64 -23.97
C GLU A 79 -9.21 -11.12 -25.29
N LEU A 80 -10.03 -11.58 -26.24
CA LEU A 80 -9.54 -12.00 -27.57
C LEU A 80 -8.88 -10.85 -28.33
N SER A 81 -9.43 -9.64 -28.22
CA SER A 81 -8.84 -8.45 -28.85
C SER A 81 -7.47 -8.13 -28.25
N LEU A 82 -7.35 -8.12 -26.92
CA LEU A 82 -6.09 -7.90 -26.21
C LEU A 82 -5.03 -8.94 -26.62
N CYS A 83 -5.36 -10.22 -26.57
CA CYS A 83 -4.46 -11.31 -26.97
C CYS A 83 -4.00 -11.17 -28.43
N THR A 84 -4.89 -10.72 -29.32
CA THR A 84 -4.57 -10.51 -30.75
C THR A 84 -3.65 -9.31 -30.94
N LEU A 85 -3.90 -8.20 -30.23
CA LEU A 85 -3.04 -7.02 -30.26
C LEU A 85 -1.64 -7.32 -29.73
N MET A 86 -1.52 -8.09 -28.64
CA MET A 86 -0.23 -8.50 -28.10
C MET A 86 0.54 -9.44 -29.04
N LYS A 87 -0.16 -10.32 -29.77
CA LYS A 87 0.45 -11.09 -30.87
C LYS A 87 0.95 -10.18 -31.99
N PHE A 88 0.27 -9.07 -32.28
CA PHE A 88 0.76 -8.09 -33.25
C PHE A 88 2.00 -7.36 -32.74
N VAL A 89 2.05 -7.00 -31.45
CA VAL A 89 3.24 -6.44 -30.79
C VAL A 89 4.43 -7.39 -30.92
N GLU A 90 4.25 -8.67 -30.60
CA GLU A 90 5.31 -9.70 -30.74
C GLU A 90 5.80 -9.81 -32.20
N LEU A 91 4.87 -9.88 -33.16
CA LEU A 91 5.19 -10.02 -34.58
C LEU A 91 5.88 -8.78 -35.14
N GLU A 92 5.48 -7.59 -34.72
CA GLU A 92 6.09 -6.33 -35.16
C GLU A 92 7.48 -6.14 -34.56
N ALA A 93 7.70 -6.55 -33.31
CA ALA A 93 9.02 -6.58 -32.69
C ALA A 93 9.97 -7.54 -33.43
N ARG A 94 9.48 -8.72 -33.85
CA ARG A 94 10.26 -9.72 -34.60
C ARG A 94 10.50 -9.33 -36.06
N TYR A 95 9.55 -8.61 -36.67
CA TYR A 95 9.60 -8.18 -38.06
C TYR A 95 9.31 -6.68 -38.19
N PRO A 96 10.28 -5.80 -37.87
CA PRO A 96 10.08 -4.36 -37.88
C PRO A 96 9.58 -3.85 -39.23
N LEU A 97 8.55 -3.01 -39.21
CA LEU A 97 7.99 -2.34 -40.39
C LEU A 97 8.96 -1.32 -41.01
N ILE A 98 9.89 -0.83 -40.20
CA ILE A 98 10.94 0.14 -40.55
C ILE A 98 12.28 -0.50 -40.19
N LYS A 99 13.19 -0.63 -41.15
CA LYS A 99 14.58 -1.01 -40.87
C LYS A 99 15.32 0.23 -40.36
N VAL A 100 15.81 0.19 -39.13
CA VAL A 100 16.83 1.13 -38.68
C VAL A 100 18.16 0.71 -39.33
N GLU A 101 18.92 1.68 -39.82
CA GLU A 101 20.18 1.46 -40.57
C GLU A 101 21.27 0.75 -39.74
N TRP A 102 21.09 0.71 -38.42
CA TRP A 102 22.04 0.17 -37.46
C TRP A 102 21.71 -1.31 -37.19
N LYS A 103 22.49 -2.21 -37.80
CA LYS A 103 22.48 -3.66 -37.52
C LYS A 103 22.72 -3.89 -36.02
N GLY A 104 21.66 -4.24 -35.29
CA GLY A 104 21.73 -4.57 -33.85
C GLY A 104 20.71 -3.85 -32.96
N SER A 105 20.04 -2.80 -33.46
CA SER A 105 18.97 -2.14 -32.68
C SER A 105 17.62 -2.86 -32.86
N LEU A 106 17.17 -3.54 -31.80
CA LEU A 106 15.79 -4.04 -31.73
C LEU A 106 14.84 -2.83 -31.70
N THR A 107 13.99 -2.72 -32.72
CA THR A 107 12.97 -1.66 -32.79
C THR A 107 11.69 -2.17 -32.12
N PHE A 108 11.37 -1.62 -30.96
CA PHE A 108 10.15 -1.98 -30.23
C PHE A 108 8.92 -1.21 -30.79
N PRO A 109 7.77 -1.86 -30.99
CA PRO A 109 6.56 -1.25 -31.56
C PRO A 109 5.81 -0.39 -30.52
N ARG A 110 6.37 0.77 -30.21
CA ARG A 110 5.87 1.69 -29.16
C ARG A 110 4.44 2.17 -29.42
N GLU A 111 4.13 2.57 -30.66
CA GLU A 111 2.81 3.09 -31.02
C GLU A 111 1.71 2.05 -30.88
N LEU A 112 2.01 0.79 -31.25
CA LEU A 112 1.05 -0.30 -31.10
C LEU A 112 0.81 -0.64 -29.64
N LEU A 113 1.86 -0.73 -28.82
CA LEU A 113 1.71 -0.96 -27.39
C LEU A 113 0.96 0.19 -26.73
N LYS A 114 1.18 1.44 -27.15
CA LYS A 114 0.43 2.60 -26.66
C LYS A 114 -1.06 2.46 -26.92
N VAL A 115 -1.47 2.00 -28.11
CA VAL A 115 -2.89 1.71 -28.41
C VAL A 115 -3.46 0.64 -27.46
N VAL A 116 -2.68 -0.39 -27.13
CA VAL A 116 -3.09 -1.40 -26.15
C VAL A 116 -3.27 -0.78 -24.76
N VAL A 117 -2.30 0.01 -24.29
CA VAL A 117 -2.33 0.66 -22.98
C VAL A 117 -3.50 1.63 -22.87
N ASP A 118 -3.77 2.43 -23.90
CA ASP A 118 -4.92 3.34 -23.92
C ASP A 118 -6.25 2.57 -23.88
N GLY A 119 -6.33 1.39 -24.51
CA GLY A 119 -7.47 0.49 -24.42
C GLY A 119 -7.66 -0.17 -23.05
N LEU A 120 -6.57 -0.33 -22.27
CA LEU A 120 -6.61 -0.83 -20.89
C LEU A 120 -6.99 0.24 -19.87
N LEU A 121 -6.98 1.52 -20.25
CA LEU A 121 -7.24 2.66 -19.38
C LEU A 121 -8.49 3.46 -19.81
N PRO A 122 -9.68 2.82 -19.90
CA PRO A 122 -10.92 3.54 -20.19
C PRO A 122 -11.23 4.55 -19.07
N LEU A 123 -11.87 5.66 -19.44
CA LEU A 123 -12.15 6.76 -18.51
C LEU A 123 -13.31 6.46 -17.55
N ASN A 124 -14.30 5.68 -18.00
CA ASN A 124 -15.60 5.51 -17.33
C ASN A 124 -15.93 4.05 -16.98
N GLU A 125 -15.06 3.10 -17.29
CA GLU A 125 -15.28 1.67 -17.05
C GLU A 125 -14.18 1.09 -16.16
N ASP A 126 -14.53 0.09 -15.34
CA ASP A 126 -13.52 -0.72 -14.66
C ASP A 126 -12.90 -1.72 -15.64
N ALA A 127 -11.58 -1.68 -15.75
CA ALA A 127 -10.81 -2.57 -16.62
C ALA A 127 -9.99 -3.60 -15.82
N SER A 128 -10.23 -3.75 -14.51
CA SER A 128 -9.42 -4.57 -13.61
C SER A 128 -9.23 -6.03 -14.09
N LEU A 129 -10.26 -6.67 -14.65
CA LEU A 129 -10.16 -8.03 -15.20
C LEU A 129 -9.26 -8.11 -16.44
N LEU A 130 -9.37 -7.13 -17.34
CA LEU A 130 -8.57 -7.08 -18.56
C LEU A 130 -7.11 -6.74 -18.23
N ILE A 131 -6.89 -5.86 -17.26
CA ILE A 131 -5.58 -5.54 -16.70
C ILE A 131 -4.96 -6.79 -16.07
N SER A 132 -5.71 -7.58 -15.30
CA SER A 132 -5.22 -8.82 -14.71
C SER A 132 -4.76 -9.82 -15.78
N ARG A 133 -5.47 -9.94 -16.90
CA ARG A 133 -4.98 -10.72 -18.06
C ARG A 133 -3.72 -10.14 -18.69
N PHE A 134 -3.66 -8.81 -18.81
CA PHE A 134 -2.48 -8.16 -19.36
C PHE A 134 -1.23 -8.30 -18.47
N GLN A 135 -1.39 -8.45 -17.16
CA GLN A 135 -0.28 -8.65 -16.21
C GLN A 135 0.58 -9.89 -16.54
N GLU A 136 0.03 -10.91 -17.22
CA GLU A 136 0.80 -12.06 -17.72
C GLU A 136 1.94 -11.62 -18.67
N TYR A 137 1.75 -10.52 -19.42
CA TYR A 137 2.79 -9.96 -20.28
C TYR A 137 3.78 -9.04 -19.56
N MET A 138 3.52 -8.66 -18.30
CA MET A 138 4.44 -7.85 -17.48
C MET A 138 5.64 -8.63 -16.93
N GLU A 139 5.75 -9.92 -17.24
CA GLU A 139 6.95 -10.72 -16.97
C GLU A 139 8.18 -10.17 -17.73
N TYR A 140 7.97 -9.57 -18.90
CA TYR A 140 9.05 -9.09 -19.78
C TYR A 140 9.48 -7.64 -19.47
N ASP A 141 10.78 -7.41 -19.31
CA ASP A 141 11.39 -6.11 -18.94
C ASP A 141 11.08 -4.99 -19.94
N ASP A 142 11.14 -5.29 -21.24
CA ASP A 142 10.89 -4.35 -22.31
C ASP A 142 9.43 -3.89 -22.31
N ILE A 143 8.49 -4.82 -22.12
CA ILE A 143 7.07 -4.49 -22.02
C ILE A 143 6.84 -3.63 -20.77
N ARG A 144 7.40 -3.98 -19.60
CA ARG A 144 7.31 -3.13 -18.39
C ARG A 144 7.79 -1.71 -18.66
N TYR A 145 8.95 -1.54 -19.28
CA TYR A 145 9.51 -0.22 -19.60
C TYR A 145 8.61 0.62 -20.50
N PHE A 146 8.12 0.03 -21.60
CA PHE A 146 7.32 0.76 -22.55
C PHE A 146 5.90 1.00 -22.05
N VAL A 147 5.36 0.15 -21.17
CA VAL A 147 4.11 0.41 -20.46
C VAL A 147 4.26 1.60 -19.51
N ILE A 148 5.32 1.65 -18.69
CA ILE A 148 5.59 2.81 -17.82
C ILE A 148 5.57 4.13 -18.62
N LYS A 149 6.22 4.14 -19.79
CA LYS A 149 6.22 5.32 -20.67
C LYS A 149 4.84 5.64 -21.24
N ALA A 150 4.15 4.63 -21.78
CA ALA A 150 2.81 4.82 -22.35
C ALA A 150 1.81 5.31 -21.31
N VAL A 151 1.84 4.76 -20.09
CA VAL A 151 1.02 5.21 -18.96
C VAL A 151 1.35 6.65 -18.59
N THR A 152 2.64 7.02 -18.50
CA THR A 152 3.04 8.40 -18.21
C THR A 152 2.53 9.39 -19.26
N GLU A 153 2.59 9.04 -20.54
CA GLU A 153 2.03 9.85 -21.62
C GLU A 153 0.50 9.94 -21.55
N SER A 154 -0.17 8.82 -21.26
CA SER A 154 -1.63 8.76 -21.10
C SER A 154 -2.10 9.66 -19.96
N ILE A 155 -1.45 9.58 -18.80
CA ILE A 155 -1.71 10.45 -17.64
C ILE A 155 -1.60 11.92 -18.06
N GLY A 156 -0.49 12.31 -18.70
CA GLY A 156 -0.29 13.70 -19.15
C GLY A 156 -1.33 14.19 -20.16
N GLN A 157 -1.77 13.33 -21.10
CA GLN A 157 -2.78 13.69 -22.10
C GLN A 157 -4.18 13.81 -21.50
N VAL A 158 -4.58 12.86 -20.65
CA VAL A 158 -5.90 12.88 -19.99
C VAL A 158 -6.00 14.11 -19.10
N MET A 159 -4.93 14.45 -18.36
CA MET A 159 -4.83 15.65 -17.53
C MET A 159 -5.13 16.95 -18.27
N GLN A 160 -4.45 17.18 -19.39
CA GLN A 160 -4.62 18.41 -20.18
C GLN A 160 -6.07 18.56 -20.66
N LYS A 161 -6.73 17.44 -20.95
CA LYS A 161 -8.11 17.43 -21.45
C LYS A 161 -9.15 17.62 -20.34
N THR A 162 -8.95 17.07 -19.15
CA THR A 162 -9.98 17.07 -18.08
C THR A 162 -9.89 18.20 -17.06
N LYS A 163 -8.90 19.11 -17.17
CA LYS A 163 -8.74 20.26 -16.25
C LYS A 163 -8.86 19.84 -14.77
N GLU A 164 -8.11 18.80 -14.39
CA GLU A 164 -7.98 18.30 -13.00
C GLU A 164 -9.25 17.71 -12.36
N ARG A 165 -10.29 17.37 -13.14
CA ARG A 165 -11.43 16.61 -12.59
C ARG A 165 -10.99 15.20 -12.16
N PRO A 166 -11.35 14.74 -10.95
CA PRO A 166 -11.04 13.39 -10.52
C PRO A 166 -11.83 12.40 -11.38
N LEU A 167 -11.14 11.41 -11.94
CA LEU A 167 -11.73 10.30 -12.68
C LEU A 167 -11.44 9.01 -11.91
N PRO A 168 -12.30 8.61 -10.96
CA PRO A 168 -12.01 7.50 -10.05
C PRO A 168 -11.75 6.18 -10.78
N PHE A 169 -12.51 5.87 -11.84
CA PHE A 169 -12.32 4.65 -12.64
C PHE A 169 -10.98 4.64 -13.36
N TYR A 170 -10.63 5.73 -14.05
CA TYR A 170 -9.32 5.87 -14.69
C TYR A 170 -8.18 5.75 -13.68
N GLN A 171 -8.26 6.46 -12.54
CA GLN A 171 -7.22 6.41 -11.51
C GLN A 171 -7.07 5.00 -10.91
N GLN A 172 -8.18 4.28 -10.71
CA GLN A 172 -8.17 2.89 -10.24
C GLN A 172 -7.55 1.95 -11.27
N ASN A 173 -7.89 2.09 -12.56
CA ASN A 173 -7.32 1.31 -13.65
C ASN A 173 -5.80 1.55 -13.79
N VAL A 174 -5.38 2.83 -13.76
CA VAL A 174 -3.96 3.19 -13.77
C VAL A 174 -3.25 2.54 -12.59
N PHE A 175 -3.79 2.66 -11.37
CA PHE A 175 -3.20 2.02 -10.19
C PHE A 175 -3.08 0.51 -10.32
N SER A 176 -4.15 -0.18 -10.75
CA SER A 176 -4.15 -1.63 -10.95
C SER A 176 -3.11 -2.09 -11.99
N LEU A 177 -2.79 -1.24 -12.97
CA LEU A 177 -1.77 -1.50 -13.98
C LEU A 177 -0.34 -1.23 -13.47
N ILE A 178 -0.13 -0.19 -12.67
CA ILE A 178 1.22 0.20 -12.19
C ILE A 178 1.65 -0.49 -10.89
N SER A 179 0.71 -0.89 -10.04
CA SER A 179 1.03 -1.53 -8.74
C SER A 179 1.82 -2.85 -8.84
N PRO A 180 1.59 -3.75 -9.82
CA PRO A 180 2.33 -5.01 -9.93
C PRO A 180 3.68 -4.85 -10.65
N ILE A 181 4.04 -3.65 -11.11
CA ILE A 181 5.28 -3.42 -11.85
C ILE A 181 6.45 -3.55 -10.89
N ASN A 182 7.04 -4.74 -10.85
CA ASN A 182 8.32 -4.97 -10.20
C ASN A 182 9.44 -4.38 -11.06
N MET A 183 10.57 -4.03 -10.46
CA MET A 183 11.77 -3.66 -11.22
C MET A 183 12.64 -4.89 -11.54
N PRO A 184 13.36 -4.90 -12.66
CA PRO A 184 14.33 -5.97 -12.94
C PRO A 184 15.48 -5.95 -11.93
N ASN A 185 16.04 -7.13 -11.62
CA ASN A 185 17.20 -7.25 -10.73
C ASN A 185 18.43 -6.57 -11.35
N LYS A 186 19.29 -5.99 -10.50
CA LYS A 186 20.44 -5.14 -10.89
C LYS A 186 21.48 -5.81 -11.82
N GLU A 187 21.41 -7.12 -12.01
CA GLU A 187 22.51 -7.94 -12.54
C GLU A 187 22.63 -7.98 -14.07
N SER A 188 21.58 -7.63 -14.84
CA SER A 188 21.58 -7.89 -16.28
C SER A 188 22.05 -6.73 -17.17
N ASP A 189 21.79 -5.45 -16.81
CA ASP A 189 22.23 -4.27 -17.58
C ASP A 189 22.03 -2.95 -16.79
N MET A 190 23.11 -2.39 -16.21
CA MET A 190 23.04 -1.20 -15.35
C MET A 190 22.45 0.05 -16.05
N VAL A 191 22.76 0.27 -17.33
CA VAL A 191 22.25 1.42 -18.11
C VAL A 191 20.75 1.31 -18.36
N LYS A 192 20.25 0.11 -18.70
CA LYS A 192 18.81 -0.13 -18.87
C LYS A 192 18.10 0.02 -17.53
N PHE A 193 18.68 -0.51 -16.46
CA PHE A 193 18.14 -0.41 -15.11
C PHE A 193 17.96 1.06 -14.66
N MET A 194 18.97 1.92 -14.86
CA MET A 194 18.86 3.36 -14.54
C MET A 194 17.74 4.04 -15.36
N ALA A 195 17.65 3.73 -16.66
CA ALA A 195 16.61 4.27 -17.52
C ALA A 195 15.20 3.83 -17.08
N HIS A 196 15.05 2.59 -16.61
CA HIS A 196 13.78 2.09 -16.06
C HIS A 196 13.41 2.82 -14.75
N LYS A 197 14.37 2.99 -13.84
CA LYS A 197 14.15 3.76 -12.60
C LYS A 197 13.68 5.18 -12.86
N GLN A 198 14.34 5.90 -13.78
CA GLN A 198 13.93 7.25 -14.17
C GLN A 198 12.51 7.30 -14.75
N ALA A 199 12.16 6.34 -15.60
CA ALA A 199 10.81 6.26 -16.16
C ALA A 199 9.75 5.99 -15.08
N PHE A 200 10.05 5.09 -14.14
CA PHE A 200 9.15 4.71 -13.06
C PHE A 200 8.94 5.83 -12.04
N GLU A 201 10.01 6.52 -11.65
CA GLU A 201 9.92 7.71 -10.80
C GLU A 201 9.04 8.78 -11.44
N LYS A 202 9.29 9.10 -12.72
CA LYS A 202 8.48 10.08 -13.46
C LYS A 202 7.01 9.67 -13.54
N MET A 203 6.73 8.38 -13.76
CA MET A 203 5.37 7.85 -13.80
C MET A 203 4.65 8.03 -12.46
N TRP A 204 5.26 7.59 -11.35
CA TRP A 204 4.67 7.71 -10.02
C TRP A 204 4.50 9.16 -9.59
N LEU A 205 5.49 10.02 -9.83
CA LEU A 205 5.36 11.45 -9.55
C LEU A 205 4.24 12.10 -10.38
N SER A 206 4.11 11.73 -11.65
CA SER A 206 3.00 12.22 -12.48
C SER A 206 1.65 11.75 -11.95
N PHE A 207 1.55 10.50 -11.48
CA PHE A 207 0.33 9.93 -10.91
C PHE A 207 -0.04 10.53 -9.55
N LEU A 208 0.95 10.79 -8.69
CA LEU A 208 0.75 11.32 -7.34
C LEU A 208 0.52 12.83 -7.28
N LYS A 209 0.88 13.57 -8.33
CA LYS A 209 0.47 14.98 -8.51
C LYS A 209 -1.05 15.16 -8.51
N HIS A 210 -1.82 14.11 -8.76
CA HIS A 210 -3.27 14.16 -8.78
C HIS A 210 -3.89 14.00 -7.39
N LYS A 211 -5.05 14.64 -7.19
CA LYS A 211 -5.91 14.33 -6.05
C LYS A 211 -6.48 12.92 -6.21
N LEU A 212 -5.97 11.99 -5.40
CA LEU A 212 -6.43 10.60 -5.39
C LEU A 212 -7.62 10.43 -4.43
N PRO A 213 -8.60 9.57 -4.76
CA PRO A 213 -9.63 9.15 -3.83
C PRO A 213 -9.02 8.48 -2.58
N THR A 214 -9.67 8.63 -1.42
CA THR A 214 -9.16 8.15 -0.12
C THR A 214 -8.81 6.66 -0.10
N GLY A 215 -9.62 5.82 -0.73
CA GLY A 215 -9.36 4.39 -0.84
C GLY A 215 -8.08 4.07 -1.63
N LEU A 216 -7.84 4.80 -2.72
CA LEU A 216 -6.65 4.66 -3.55
C LEU A 216 -5.41 5.22 -2.86
N TYR A 217 -5.55 6.36 -2.20
CA TYR A 217 -4.50 6.98 -1.39
C TYR A 217 -3.94 6.01 -0.33
N LYS A 218 -4.82 5.33 0.41
CA LYS A 218 -4.43 4.29 1.38
C LYS A 218 -3.69 3.11 0.72
N LYS A 219 -4.17 2.63 -0.43
CA LYS A 219 -3.52 1.53 -1.17
C LYS A 219 -2.10 1.90 -1.61
N VAL A 220 -1.88 3.13 -2.09
CA VAL A 220 -0.54 3.62 -2.46
C VAL A 220 0.38 3.65 -1.25
N LEU A 221 -0.06 4.23 -0.12
CA LEU A 221 0.77 4.32 1.09
C LEU A 221 1.16 2.94 1.65
N VAL A 222 0.29 1.94 1.54
CA VAL A 222 0.57 0.56 1.97
C VAL A 222 1.77 -0.04 1.22
N ILE A 223 1.91 0.21 -0.08
CA ILE A 223 2.98 -0.36 -0.92
C ILE A 223 4.18 0.58 -1.09
N LEU A 224 4.07 1.82 -0.62
CA LEU A 224 5.06 2.89 -0.88
C LEU A 224 6.46 2.50 -0.41
N HIS A 225 6.56 2.02 0.82
CA HIS A 225 7.82 1.71 1.50
C HIS A 225 8.58 0.55 0.86
N ASP A 226 7.89 -0.53 0.48
CA ASP A 226 8.52 -1.74 -0.07
C ASP A 226 8.65 -1.74 -1.60
N CYS A 227 7.65 -1.19 -2.30
CA CYS A 227 7.51 -1.35 -3.76
C CYS A 227 7.77 -0.08 -4.56
N ILE A 228 7.86 1.10 -3.92
CA ILE A 228 8.00 2.37 -4.65
C ILE A 228 9.31 3.06 -4.29
N LEU A 229 9.55 3.37 -3.01
CA LEU A 229 10.75 4.12 -2.56
C LEU A 229 12.08 3.47 -2.97
N PRO A 230 12.29 2.13 -2.84
CA PRO A 230 13.57 1.50 -3.18
C PRO A 230 13.96 1.62 -4.67
N TYR A 231 12.95 1.82 -5.52
CA TYR A 231 13.10 1.84 -6.97
C TYR A 231 13.13 3.24 -7.58
N MET A 232 12.93 4.30 -6.78
CA MET A 232 13.18 5.68 -7.19
C MET A 232 14.68 5.96 -7.30
N ASN A 233 15.05 7.00 -8.05
CA ASN A 233 16.42 7.53 -8.06
C ASN A 233 16.59 8.55 -6.93
N GLU A 234 15.59 9.43 -6.77
CA GLU A 234 15.54 10.46 -5.73
C GLU A 234 14.27 10.30 -4.88
N PRO A 235 14.28 9.41 -3.86
CA PRO A 235 13.13 9.18 -2.97
C PRO A 235 12.70 10.41 -2.17
N THR A 236 13.61 11.38 -2.00
CA THR A 236 13.34 12.68 -1.36
C THR A 236 12.24 13.48 -2.06
N LEU A 237 11.97 13.26 -3.35
CA LEU A 237 10.84 13.92 -4.03
C LEU A 237 9.47 13.54 -3.43
N MET A 238 9.41 12.47 -2.62
CA MET A 238 8.19 12.01 -1.94
C MET A 238 7.91 12.72 -0.61
N ILE A 239 8.82 13.56 -0.11
CA ILE A 239 8.69 14.21 1.21
C ILE A 239 7.42 15.06 1.28
N ASP A 240 7.17 15.90 0.27
CA ASP A 240 6.01 16.80 0.27
C ASP A 240 4.71 16.00 0.30
N PHE A 241 4.64 14.93 -0.50
CA PHE A 241 3.50 14.02 -0.53
C PHE A 241 3.28 13.34 0.82
N LEU A 242 4.34 12.80 1.42
CA LEU A 242 4.30 12.12 2.71
C LEU A 242 4.00 13.05 3.87
N THR A 243 4.51 14.29 3.83
CA THR A 243 4.25 15.31 4.85
C THR A 243 2.79 15.72 4.83
N VAL A 244 2.21 15.92 3.64
CA VAL A 244 0.77 16.15 3.49
C VAL A 244 -0.02 14.93 3.97
N ALA A 245 0.38 13.71 3.59
CA ALA A 245 -0.26 12.47 4.03
C ALA A 245 -0.28 12.36 5.57
N TYR A 246 0.84 12.70 6.19
CA TYR A 246 1.04 12.65 7.63
C TYR A 246 0.25 13.73 8.37
N GLY A 247 0.03 14.90 7.75
CA GLY A 247 -0.80 15.98 8.27
C GLY A 247 -2.32 15.70 8.27
N ILE A 248 -2.82 14.78 7.43
CA ILE A 248 -4.27 14.49 7.29
C ILE A 248 -4.89 13.89 8.57
N GLY A 249 -4.15 13.04 9.28
CA GLY A 249 -4.63 12.34 10.48
C GLY A 249 -5.24 10.96 10.22
N GLY A 250 -5.46 10.22 11.31
CA GLY A 250 -6.06 8.88 11.32
C GLY A 250 -5.22 7.84 10.58
N ALA A 251 -5.89 6.86 9.95
CA ALA A 251 -5.22 5.73 9.29
C ALA A 251 -4.25 6.14 8.16
N ILE A 252 -4.43 7.31 7.54
CA ILE A 252 -3.55 7.79 6.46
C ILE A 252 -2.18 8.19 7.03
N SER A 253 -2.17 8.93 8.14
CA SER A 253 -0.92 9.32 8.81
C SER A 253 -0.12 8.12 9.30
N LEU A 254 -0.80 7.09 9.84
CA LEU A 254 -0.15 5.86 10.29
C LEU A 254 0.54 5.12 9.13
N LEU A 255 -0.09 5.09 7.95
CA LEU A 255 0.50 4.47 6.75
C LEU A 255 1.65 5.31 6.19
N ALA A 256 1.54 6.64 6.22
CA ALA A 256 2.59 7.56 5.78
C ALA A 256 3.86 7.48 6.65
N LEU A 257 3.71 7.17 7.94
CA LEU A 257 4.82 7.07 8.90
C LEU A 257 5.89 6.08 8.43
N ASN A 258 5.52 4.97 7.80
CA ASN A 258 6.49 3.98 7.31
C ASN A 258 7.34 4.52 6.15
N GLY A 259 6.70 5.29 5.24
CA GLY A 259 7.42 5.97 4.16
C GLY A 259 8.34 7.07 4.69
N LEU A 260 7.88 7.85 5.68
CA LEU A 260 8.71 8.86 6.36
C LEU A 260 9.89 8.23 7.09
N PHE A 261 9.68 7.10 7.78
CA PHE A 261 10.75 6.37 8.45
C PHE A 261 11.90 6.04 7.49
N ILE A 262 11.58 5.49 6.32
CA ILE A 262 12.58 5.16 5.30
C ILE A 262 13.34 6.41 4.84
N LEU A 263 12.64 7.52 4.61
CA LEU A 263 13.29 8.78 4.20
C LEU A 263 14.19 9.36 5.30
N ILE A 264 13.76 9.31 6.55
CA ILE A 264 14.54 9.79 7.70
C ILE A 264 15.79 8.91 7.88
N HIS A 265 15.63 7.58 7.87
CA HIS A 265 16.71 6.65 8.20
C HIS A 265 17.68 6.38 7.04
N GLN A 266 17.18 6.25 5.80
CA GLN A 266 18.02 5.88 4.64
C GLN A 266 18.50 7.09 3.84
N HIS A 267 17.75 8.20 3.90
CA HIS A 267 18.06 9.42 3.15
C HIS A 267 18.39 10.62 4.05
N ASN A 268 18.59 10.39 5.35
CA ASN A 268 18.98 11.37 6.37
C ASN A 268 18.10 12.62 6.37
N LEU A 269 16.80 12.43 6.15
CA LEU A 269 15.85 13.53 6.18
C LEU A 269 15.60 14.01 7.61
N GLU A 270 15.75 15.31 7.84
CA GLU A 270 15.27 15.94 9.07
C GLU A 270 13.79 16.30 8.95
N TYR A 271 12.94 15.63 9.73
CA TYR A 271 11.54 16.02 9.89
C TYR A 271 11.38 16.85 11.18
N PRO A 272 11.04 18.15 11.09
CA PRO A 272 10.93 19.01 12.26
C PRO A 272 9.81 18.50 13.19
N ASP A 273 10.04 18.58 14.49
CA ASP A 273 9.05 18.22 15.53
C ASP A 273 8.44 16.80 15.38
N PHE A 274 9.21 15.86 14.80
CA PHE A 274 8.79 14.48 14.56
C PHE A 274 8.08 13.83 15.76
N TYR A 275 8.69 13.90 16.95
CA TYR A 275 8.13 13.30 18.16
C TYR A 275 6.87 13.99 18.67
N LYS A 276 6.72 15.30 18.48
CA LYS A 276 5.47 16.00 18.83
C LYS A 276 4.33 15.48 17.98
N LYS A 277 4.58 15.33 16.66
CA LYS A 277 3.56 14.81 15.76
C LYS A 277 3.28 13.33 16.01
N LEU A 278 4.32 12.51 16.26
CA LEU A 278 4.15 11.11 16.64
C LEU A 278 3.32 10.97 17.93
N TYR A 279 3.56 11.83 18.91
CA TYR A 279 2.79 11.90 20.15
C TYR A 279 1.32 12.24 19.88
N SER A 280 1.05 13.24 19.03
CA SER A 280 -0.31 13.62 18.63
C SER A 280 -1.10 12.52 17.89
N LEU A 281 -0.41 11.54 17.28
CA LEU A 281 -1.05 10.42 16.60
C LEU A 281 -1.53 9.32 17.56
N LEU A 282 -1.09 9.33 18.81
CA LEU A 282 -1.60 8.45 19.85
C LEU A 282 -2.97 8.97 20.30
N ASP A 283 -4.00 8.63 19.53
CA ASP A 283 -5.40 8.93 19.83
C ASP A 283 -6.11 7.69 20.43
N PRO A 284 -7.33 7.84 20.98
CA PRO A 284 -8.10 6.71 21.49
C PRO A 284 -8.41 5.63 20.44
N SER A 285 -8.37 5.98 19.15
CA SER A 285 -8.65 5.04 18.07
C SER A 285 -7.49 4.09 17.77
N ILE A 286 -6.26 4.40 18.23
CA ILE A 286 -5.03 3.73 17.82
C ILE A 286 -5.05 2.21 18.03
N TYR A 287 -5.68 1.73 19.11
CA TYR A 287 -5.79 0.32 19.42
C TYR A 287 -6.84 -0.43 18.60
N HIS A 288 -7.73 0.30 17.94
CA HIS A 288 -8.79 -0.24 17.08
C HIS A 288 -8.46 -0.17 15.59
N VAL A 289 -7.39 0.54 15.19
CA VAL A 289 -7.04 0.68 13.77
C VAL A 289 -6.45 -0.61 13.20
N LYS A 290 -6.88 -0.97 11.99
CA LYS A 290 -6.39 -2.13 11.22
C LYS A 290 -4.87 -2.22 11.11
N TYR A 291 -4.18 -1.09 11.02
CA TYR A 291 -2.74 -1.00 10.81
C TYR A 291 -1.93 -0.81 12.11
N ARG A 292 -2.52 -1.10 13.28
CA ARG A 292 -1.86 -0.92 14.58
C ARG A 292 -0.55 -1.69 14.71
N ALA A 293 -0.47 -2.93 14.21
CA ALA A 293 0.73 -3.76 14.27
C ALA A 293 1.94 -3.04 13.65
N ARG A 294 1.75 -2.50 12.44
CA ARG A 294 2.78 -1.75 11.70
C ARG A 294 3.14 -0.45 12.43
N PHE A 295 2.16 0.24 12.98
CA PHE A 295 2.41 1.47 13.73
C PHE A 295 3.24 1.19 15.00
N PHE A 296 2.84 0.22 15.83
CA PHE A 296 3.56 -0.10 17.07
C PHE A 296 4.95 -0.67 16.82
N HIS A 297 5.15 -1.41 15.72
CA HIS A 297 6.49 -1.80 15.27
C HIS A 297 7.39 -0.57 15.00
N LEU A 298 6.86 0.43 14.29
CA LEU A 298 7.61 1.66 14.01
C LEU A 298 7.83 2.49 15.28
N VAL A 299 6.84 2.62 16.14
CA VAL A 299 6.96 3.35 17.41
C VAL A 299 8.01 2.69 18.31
N ASP A 300 8.08 1.37 18.35
CA ASP A 300 9.14 0.65 19.07
C ASP A 300 10.52 0.99 18.54
N LEU A 301 10.66 1.03 17.22
CA LEU A 301 11.91 1.40 16.55
C LEU A 301 12.29 2.87 16.77
N PHE A 302 11.32 3.79 16.84
CA PHE A 302 11.58 5.19 17.15
C PHE A 302 11.98 5.40 18.61
N LEU A 303 11.29 4.73 19.54
CA LEU A 303 11.53 4.86 20.98
C LEU A 303 12.70 4.00 21.48
N SER A 304 13.34 3.20 20.62
CA SER A 304 14.60 2.51 20.95
C SER A 304 15.84 3.40 20.79
N SER A 305 15.68 4.63 20.28
CA SER A 305 16.78 5.58 20.13
C SER A 305 17.38 5.98 21.48
N SER A 306 18.72 5.88 21.60
CA SER A 306 19.45 6.20 22.84
C SER A 306 19.48 7.70 23.19
N HIS A 307 19.17 8.58 22.24
CA HIS A 307 19.25 10.04 22.41
C HIS A 307 17.94 10.67 22.89
N LEU A 308 16.97 9.86 23.32
CA LEU A 308 15.67 10.38 23.76
C LEU A 308 15.73 10.86 25.21
N PRO A 309 15.25 12.09 25.49
CA PRO A 309 15.19 12.59 26.85
C PRO A 309 14.09 11.88 27.65
N ALA A 310 14.32 11.67 28.94
CA ALA A 310 13.40 10.92 29.81
C ALA A 310 11.98 11.52 29.86
N TYR A 311 11.84 12.85 29.76
CA TYR A 311 10.52 13.50 29.76
C TYR A 311 9.66 13.07 28.57
N LEU A 312 10.28 12.84 27.42
CA LEU A 312 9.60 12.46 26.19
C LEU A 312 9.09 11.04 26.32
N VAL A 313 9.96 10.11 26.72
CA VAL A 313 9.58 8.70 26.92
C VAL A 313 8.49 8.57 27.99
N ALA A 314 8.61 9.32 29.10
CA ALA A 314 7.58 9.37 30.13
C ALA A 314 6.22 9.85 29.60
N ALA A 315 6.21 10.87 28.73
CA ALA A 315 4.99 11.35 28.08
C ALA A 315 4.33 10.26 27.21
N PHE A 316 5.13 9.52 26.42
CA PHE A 316 4.65 8.38 25.63
C PHE A 316 4.09 7.27 26.53
N ILE A 317 4.81 6.86 27.57
CA ILE A 317 4.37 5.83 28.53
C ILE A 317 3.03 6.24 29.15
N LYS A 318 2.92 7.47 29.66
CA LYS A 318 1.72 7.96 30.33
C LYS A 318 0.53 8.06 29.38
N ARG A 319 0.71 8.58 28.16
CA ARG A 319 -0.36 8.64 27.15
C ARG A 319 -0.82 7.24 26.76
N LEU A 320 0.10 6.32 26.43
CA LEU A 320 -0.23 4.93 26.11
C LEU A 320 -0.99 4.25 27.26
N SER A 321 -0.55 4.45 28.50
CA SER A 321 -1.22 3.89 29.69
C SER A 321 -2.64 4.42 29.85
N ARG A 322 -2.87 5.71 29.57
CA ARG A 322 -4.21 6.31 29.63
C ARG A 322 -5.12 5.79 28.54
N LEU A 323 -4.63 5.69 27.32
CA LEU A 323 -5.38 5.13 26.20
C LEU A 323 -5.65 3.63 26.41
N ALA A 324 -4.79 2.92 27.13
CA ALA A 324 -4.94 1.50 27.43
C ALA A 324 -6.22 1.21 28.24
N LEU A 325 -6.73 2.17 29.03
CA LEU A 325 -7.97 1.97 29.81
C LEU A 325 -9.20 1.68 28.95
N THR A 326 -9.22 2.16 27.70
CA THR A 326 -10.32 1.90 26.75
C THR A 326 -9.97 0.83 25.71
N ALA A 327 -8.78 0.22 25.81
CA ALA A 327 -8.27 -0.70 24.80
C ALA A 327 -8.85 -2.11 24.95
N PRO A 328 -9.00 -2.87 23.85
CA PRO A 328 -9.42 -4.26 23.90
C PRO A 328 -8.28 -5.16 24.43
N PRO A 329 -8.59 -6.37 24.96
CA PRO A 329 -7.62 -7.22 25.64
C PRO A 329 -6.44 -7.63 24.73
N GLU A 330 -6.67 -7.89 23.45
CA GLU A 330 -5.62 -8.23 22.50
C GLU A 330 -4.63 -7.07 22.25
N ALA A 331 -5.08 -5.82 22.38
CA ALA A 331 -4.20 -4.65 22.32
C ALA A 331 -3.45 -4.48 23.63
N LEU A 332 -4.11 -4.68 24.78
CA LEU A 332 -3.48 -4.62 26.10
C LEU A 332 -2.33 -5.61 26.25
N LEU A 333 -2.50 -6.84 25.75
CA LEU A 333 -1.45 -7.86 25.76
C LEU A 333 -0.20 -7.47 24.97
N MET A 334 -0.31 -6.54 24.01
CA MET A 334 0.82 -5.99 23.27
C MET A 334 1.39 -4.73 23.96
N VAL A 335 0.52 -3.83 24.43
CA VAL A 335 0.90 -2.54 25.02
C VAL A 335 1.60 -2.70 26.36
N LEU A 336 1.20 -3.66 27.18
CA LEU A 336 1.79 -3.85 28.50
C LEU A 336 3.27 -4.29 28.41
N PRO A 337 3.64 -5.34 27.64
CA PRO A 337 5.05 -5.63 27.37
C PRO A 337 5.80 -4.48 26.70
N PHE A 338 5.15 -3.76 25.79
CA PHE A 338 5.73 -2.58 25.15
C PHE A 338 6.11 -1.49 26.18
N ILE A 339 5.21 -1.17 27.12
CA ILE A 339 5.48 -0.23 28.21
C ILE A 339 6.60 -0.77 29.13
N CYS A 340 6.59 -2.07 29.45
CA CYS A 340 7.68 -2.69 30.21
C CYS A 340 9.04 -2.54 29.51
N ASN A 341 9.10 -2.72 28.19
CA ASN A 341 10.32 -2.49 27.40
C ASN A 341 10.78 -1.03 27.45
N LEU A 342 9.86 -0.05 27.42
CA LEU A 342 10.23 1.36 27.59
C LEU A 342 10.82 1.65 28.99
N PHE A 343 10.32 1.00 30.05
CA PHE A 343 10.91 1.09 31.38
C PHE A 343 12.30 0.45 31.47
N ARG A 344 12.50 -0.69 30.80
CA ARG A 344 13.82 -1.36 30.71
C ARG A 344 14.84 -0.46 30.01
N ARG A 345 14.45 0.19 28.90
CA ARG A 345 15.31 1.11 28.14
C ARG A 345 15.60 2.42 28.87
N HIS A 346 14.62 2.95 29.62
CA HIS A 346 14.71 4.25 30.26
C HIS A 346 14.37 4.18 31.76
N PRO A 347 15.31 3.72 32.61
CA PRO A 347 15.07 3.57 34.06
C PRO A 347 14.76 4.89 34.78
N ALA A 348 15.11 6.04 34.20
CA ALA A 348 14.70 7.36 34.71
C ALA A 348 13.17 7.54 34.76
N CYS A 349 12.42 6.79 33.95
CA CYS A 349 10.95 6.82 33.98
C CYS A 349 10.36 6.06 35.17
N ASN A 350 11.12 5.25 35.92
CA ASN A 350 10.61 4.48 37.07
C ASN A 350 9.96 5.34 38.16
N VAL A 351 10.25 6.64 38.17
CA VAL A 351 9.56 7.66 38.99
C VAL A 351 8.03 7.63 38.77
N LEU A 352 7.55 7.19 37.62
CA LEU A 352 6.12 7.02 37.31
C LEU A 352 5.46 5.86 38.07
N VAL A 353 6.24 4.84 38.47
CA VAL A 353 5.76 3.64 39.17
C VAL A 353 5.99 3.79 40.68
N HIS A 354 7.18 4.26 41.08
CA HIS A 354 7.55 4.40 42.47
C HIS A 354 8.26 5.73 42.74
N ARG A 355 7.71 6.53 43.65
CA ARG A 355 8.26 7.82 44.10
C ARG A 355 8.64 7.76 45.58
N PRO A 356 9.88 7.39 45.94
CA PRO A 356 10.28 7.34 47.34
C PRO A 356 10.34 8.73 48.00
N ASN A 357 10.68 9.78 47.22
CA ASN A 357 10.81 11.16 47.70
C ASN A 357 9.65 12.06 47.21
N GLY A 358 8.51 11.47 46.81
CA GLY A 358 7.35 12.22 46.32
C GLY A 358 6.46 12.75 47.46
N PRO A 359 5.50 13.63 47.17
CA PRO A 359 4.49 14.02 48.15
C PRO A 359 3.69 12.79 48.61
N GLU A 360 3.43 12.66 49.92
CA GLU A 360 2.70 11.51 50.52
C GLU A 360 1.28 11.33 49.96
N GLY A 361 0.72 12.39 49.37
CA GLY A 361 -0.52 12.36 48.61
C GLY A 361 -0.48 13.37 47.47
N MET A 362 -0.99 12.97 46.30
CA MET A 362 -1.20 13.83 45.15
C MET A 362 -2.72 14.03 45.01
N SER A 363 -3.20 15.25 45.26
CA SER A 363 -4.65 15.56 45.21
C SER A 363 -5.21 15.53 43.79
N GLU A 364 -4.40 15.92 42.81
CA GLU A 364 -4.74 15.94 41.39
C GLU A 364 -3.55 15.48 40.54
N ASP A 365 -3.82 14.74 39.46
CA ASP A 365 -2.81 14.33 38.50
C ASP A 365 -2.37 15.53 37.64
N PRO A 366 -1.08 15.95 37.67
CA PRO A 366 -0.59 17.09 36.90
C PRO A 366 -0.50 16.83 35.39
N TYR A 367 -0.65 15.58 34.93
CA TYR A 367 -0.51 15.22 33.52
C TYR A 367 -1.66 15.76 32.66
N ILE A 368 -1.30 16.46 31.57
CA ILE A 368 -2.24 17.09 30.64
C ILE A 368 -2.40 16.20 29.40
N MET A 369 -3.55 15.53 29.29
CA MET A 369 -3.82 14.61 28.18
C MET A 369 -3.98 15.31 26.83
N GLU A 370 -4.55 16.53 26.79
CA GLU A 370 -4.83 17.25 25.54
C GLU A 370 -3.61 17.96 24.94
N GLU A 371 -2.48 17.99 25.66
CA GLU A 371 -1.27 18.65 25.18
C GLU A 371 -0.63 17.86 24.02
N GLU A 372 -0.25 18.55 22.95
CA GLU A 372 0.39 17.93 21.78
C GLU A 372 1.91 17.86 21.92
N ASP A 373 2.51 18.73 22.74
CA ASP A 373 3.94 18.73 23.00
C ASP A 373 4.29 17.83 24.20
N PRO A 374 5.01 16.70 24.00
CA PRO A 374 5.37 15.80 25.10
C PRO A 374 6.17 16.51 26.20
N SER A 375 6.93 17.57 25.87
CA SER A 375 7.69 18.34 26.85
C SER A 375 6.81 19.13 27.83
N LYS A 376 5.60 19.52 27.41
CA LYS A 376 4.65 20.31 28.21
C LYS A 376 3.58 19.47 28.89
N SER A 377 3.53 18.17 28.58
CA SER A 377 2.54 17.24 29.13
C SER A 377 2.63 17.01 30.64
N ARG A 378 3.76 17.38 31.27
CA ARG A 378 4.08 17.16 32.70
C ARG A 378 3.99 15.69 33.14
N ALA A 379 4.19 14.75 32.23
CA ALA A 379 4.12 13.32 32.53
C ALA A 379 5.08 12.86 33.64
N LEU A 380 6.30 13.40 33.69
CA LEU A 380 7.27 13.09 34.76
C LEU A 380 6.86 13.58 36.15
N GLU A 381 5.80 14.37 36.28
CA GLU A 381 5.25 14.80 37.56
C GLU A 381 4.08 13.91 38.02
N SER A 382 3.58 13.02 37.14
CA SER A 382 2.45 12.11 37.36
C SER A 382 2.86 10.69 37.80
N CYS A 383 1.89 9.87 38.22
CA CYS A 383 2.05 8.42 38.43
C CYS A 383 1.23 7.60 37.42
N LEU A 384 1.42 6.27 37.36
CA LEU A 384 0.69 5.35 36.48
C LEU A 384 -0.43 4.58 37.19
N TRP A 385 -1.47 5.28 37.64
CA TRP A 385 -2.66 4.64 38.21
C TRP A 385 -3.43 3.79 37.19
N GLU A 386 -3.26 4.08 35.89
CA GLU A 386 -3.93 3.37 34.83
C GLU A 386 -3.49 1.91 34.75
N ILE A 387 -2.17 1.65 34.80
CA ILE A 387 -1.66 0.28 34.79
C ILE A 387 -2.01 -0.44 36.09
N ARG A 388 -2.00 0.26 37.23
CA ARG A 388 -2.45 -0.31 38.52
C ARG A 388 -3.91 -0.75 38.44
N SER A 389 -4.76 -0.02 37.74
CA SER A 389 -6.17 -0.38 37.53
C SER A 389 -6.30 -1.62 36.63
N LEU A 390 -5.47 -1.72 35.59
CA LEU A 390 -5.42 -2.88 34.69
C LEU A 390 -4.94 -4.19 35.36
N GLN A 391 -4.34 -4.13 36.56
CA GLN A 391 -4.01 -5.33 37.32
C GLN A 391 -5.26 -6.09 37.80
N ASN A 392 -6.42 -5.43 37.86
CA ASN A 392 -7.72 -6.02 38.18
C ASN A 392 -8.60 -6.19 36.93
N HIS A 393 -7.99 -6.53 35.79
CA HIS A 393 -8.71 -6.74 34.54
C HIS A 393 -9.41 -8.11 34.49
N TYR A 394 -10.55 -8.19 33.80
CA TYR A 394 -11.34 -9.43 33.70
C TYR A 394 -10.59 -10.58 33.02
N HIS A 395 -9.69 -10.25 32.09
CA HIS A 395 -8.85 -11.24 31.40
C HIS A 395 -7.58 -11.54 32.22
N PRO A 396 -7.34 -12.80 32.64
CA PRO A 396 -6.27 -13.14 33.57
C PRO A 396 -4.87 -12.85 33.02
N ASP A 397 -4.63 -13.07 31.71
CA ASP A 397 -3.30 -12.81 31.14
C ASP A 397 -2.99 -11.32 31.04
N VAL A 398 -4.02 -10.46 30.92
CA VAL A 398 -3.84 -9.00 30.94
C VAL A 398 -3.50 -8.54 32.36
N ALA A 399 -4.24 -9.04 33.35
CA ALA A 399 -3.96 -8.78 34.77
C ALA A 399 -2.53 -9.20 35.15
N LYS A 400 -2.09 -10.39 34.72
CA LYS A 400 -0.71 -10.86 34.91
C LYS A 400 0.31 -9.96 34.21
N ALA A 401 0.09 -9.59 32.95
CA ALA A 401 1.00 -8.70 32.22
C ALA A 401 1.12 -7.32 32.89
N ALA A 402 0.02 -6.75 33.40
CA ALA A 402 0.03 -5.48 34.13
C ALA A 402 0.71 -5.60 35.50
N ALA A 403 0.67 -6.77 36.13
CA ALA A 403 1.31 -7.03 37.41
C ALA A 403 2.84 -7.18 37.31
N VAL A 404 3.40 -7.38 36.11
CA VAL A 404 4.85 -7.46 35.88
C VAL A 404 5.57 -6.20 36.36
N LEU A 405 4.94 -5.02 36.22
CA LEU A 405 5.50 -3.74 36.69
C LEU A 405 5.63 -3.64 38.22
N ASN A 406 4.96 -4.50 38.99
CA ASN A 406 5.13 -4.54 40.45
C ASN A 406 6.42 -5.28 40.86
N GLN A 407 7.00 -6.05 39.95
CA GLN A 407 8.22 -6.83 40.17
C GLN A 407 9.43 -6.07 39.63
N SER A 408 10.63 -6.43 40.09
CA SER A 408 11.87 -5.93 39.49
C SER A 408 11.95 -6.43 38.05
N LEU A 409 11.89 -5.51 37.08
CA LEU A 409 12.01 -5.84 35.66
C LEU A 409 13.41 -6.39 35.36
N SER A 410 13.48 -7.48 34.60
CA SER A 410 14.74 -7.98 34.03
C SER A 410 15.31 -7.01 33.01
N GLU A 411 16.63 -7.03 32.80
CA GLU A 411 17.30 -6.25 31.76
C GLU A 411 16.95 -6.74 30.33
N ILE A 412 16.56 -8.01 30.18
CA ILE A 412 16.21 -8.60 28.88
C ILE A 412 14.82 -8.09 28.45
N GLU A 413 14.75 -7.60 27.20
CA GLU A 413 13.52 -7.15 26.56
C GLU A 413 12.63 -8.32 26.12
N ASP A 414 11.32 -8.12 26.23
CA ASP A 414 10.33 -9.07 25.73
C ASP A 414 10.14 -8.86 24.22
N ASP A 415 10.15 -9.95 23.44
CA ASP A 415 9.80 -9.87 22.01
C ASP A 415 8.29 -9.65 21.83
N ILE A 416 7.94 -8.48 21.30
CA ILE A 416 6.55 -8.08 21.05
C ILE A 416 6.05 -8.52 19.66
N SER A 417 6.91 -9.02 18.78
CA SER A 417 6.60 -9.24 17.36
C SER A 417 5.38 -10.14 17.16
N GLY A 418 5.31 -11.25 17.91
CA GLY A 418 4.16 -12.18 17.87
C GLY A 418 2.88 -11.64 18.51
N LEU A 419 2.95 -10.55 19.27
CA LEU A 419 1.80 -9.93 19.94
C LEU A 419 1.18 -8.79 19.12
N LEU A 420 1.94 -8.20 18.19
CA LEU A 420 1.49 -7.09 17.35
C LEU A 420 0.27 -7.45 16.48
N GLU A 421 0.22 -8.69 15.98
CA GLU A 421 -0.84 -9.18 15.08
C GLU A 421 -1.97 -9.92 15.80
N LEU A 422 -1.88 -10.08 17.13
CA LEU A 422 -2.84 -10.86 17.91
C LEU A 422 -4.26 -10.32 17.73
N SER A 423 -5.18 -11.17 17.27
CA SER A 423 -6.59 -10.80 17.11
C SER A 423 -7.47 -11.37 18.22
N ALA A 424 -8.63 -10.75 18.45
CA ALA A 424 -9.63 -11.27 19.39
C ALA A 424 -10.07 -12.72 19.05
N TYR A 425 -10.13 -13.06 17.76
CA TYR A 425 -10.43 -14.41 17.30
C TYR A 425 -9.36 -15.42 17.73
N GLU A 426 -8.09 -15.08 17.54
CA GLU A 426 -6.98 -15.94 17.96
C GLU A 426 -6.92 -16.09 19.48
N LEU A 427 -7.21 -15.01 20.22
CA LEU A 427 -7.29 -15.07 21.67
C LEU A 427 -8.38 -16.05 22.13
N PHE A 428 -9.56 -15.97 21.52
CA PHE A 428 -10.66 -16.90 21.79
C PHE A 428 -10.33 -18.35 21.40
N ASP A 429 -9.78 -18.55 20.20
CA ASP A 429 -9.40 -19.88 19.70
C ASP A 429 -8.30 -20.53 20.56
N LYS A 430 -7.35 -19.74 21.07
CA LYS A 430 -6.36 -20.20 22.05
C LYS A 430 -7.03 -20.70 23.33
N GLU A 431 -8.04 -19.99 23.83
CA GLU A 431 -8.76 -20.38 25.06
C GLU A 431 -9.57 -21.66 24.85
N VAL A 432 -10.29 -21.78 23.73
CA VAL A 432 -11.07 -23.00 23.40
C VAL A 432 -10.18 -24.24 23.31
N LYS A 433 -8.93 -24.09 22.86
CA LYS A 433 -7.97 -25.18 22.74
C LYS A 433 -7.29 -25.55 24.07
N LYS A 434 -7.40 -24.73 25.12
CA LYS A 434 -6.85 -25.08 26.43
C LYS A 434 -7.63 -26.27 26.98
N LYS A 435 -6.92 -27.35 27.30
CA LYS A 435 -7.52 -28.47 28.02
C LYS A 435 -7.87 -27.98 29.43
N ALA A 436 -9.15 -27.94 29.76
CA ALA A 436 -9.59 -27.66 31.12
C ALA A 436 -9.00 -28.73 32.05
N ILE A 437 -8.15 -28.31 32.99
CA ILE A 437 -7.55 -29.19 34.01
C ILE A 437 -8.50 -29.33 35.19
N ASP A 438 -9.39 -28.37 35.39
CA ASP A 438 -10.30 -28.29 36.53
C ASP A 438 -11.74 -28.06 36.07
N VAL A 439 -12.70 -28.74 36.71
CA VAL A 439 -14.13 -28.51 36.47
C VAL A 439 -14.55 -27.33 37.34
N PRO A 440 -14.99 -26.19 36.77
CA PRO A 440 -15.46 -25.06 37.58
C PRO A 440 -16.73 -25.47 38.32
N LEU A 441 -16.60 -25.76 39.62
CA LEU A 441 -17.69 -26.09 40.53
C LEU A 441 -17.84 -24.93 41.52
N GLU A 442 -18.46 -23.84 41.07
CA GLU A 442 -18.99 -22.82 41.98
C GLU A 442 -20.50 -23.03 42.08
N PHE A 443 -20.92 -23.77 43.11
CA PHE A 443 -22.35 -23.98 43.38
C PHE A 443 -22.88 -22.85 44.26
N GLU A 444 -23.41 -21.81 43.63
CA GLU A 444 -24.26 -20.82 44.31
C GLU A 444 -25.73 -21.25 44.17
N GLN A 445 -26.42 -21.43 45.30
CA GLN A 445 -27.85 -21.74 45.29
C GLN A 445 -28.64 -20.54 44.73
N VAL A 446 -29.25 -20.71 43.56
CA VAL A 446 -30.08 -19.68 42.92
C VAL A 446 -31.30 -19.39 43.79
N ARG A 447 -31.36 -18.18 44.39
CA ARG A 447 -32.49 -17.72 45.22
C ARG A 447 -33.57 -16.96 44.44
N GLY A 448 -33.32 -16.68 43.16
CA GLY A 448 -34.20 -15.92 42.25
C GLY A 448 -33.44 -15.46 41.00
N LEU A 449 -34.09 -14.69 40.11
CA LEU A 449 -33.47 -14.13 38.90
C LEU A 449 -32.41 -13.04 39.23
N PHE A 450 -32.60 -12.32 40.34
CA PHE A 450 -31.65 -11.36 40.93
C PHE A 450 -31.37 -11.83 42.35
N GLY A 451 -30.22 -12.46 42.56
CA GLY A 451 -30.06 -13.41 43.67
C GLY A 451 -28.70 -13.37 44.38
N LYS A 452 -27.88 -12.35 44.17
CA LYS A 452 -26.65 -12.19 44.98
C LYS A 452 -26.96 -11.48 46.29
N LYS A 453 -26.25 -11.85 47.36
CA LYS A 453 -26.45 -11.30 48.72
C LYS A 453 -26.21 -9.78 48.84
N ASN A 454 -25.56 -9.19 47.83
CA ASN A 454 -25.25 -7.76 47.71
C ASN A 454 -25.65 -7.24 46.30
N ASP A 455 -26.69 -7.81 45.68
CA ASP A 455 -27.10 -7.40 44.34
C ASP A 455 -27.88 -6.07 44.40
N ILE A 456 -27.24 -4.99 43.97
CA ILE A 456 -27.83 -3.64 43.92
C ILE A 456 -29.09 -3.65 43.02
N PHE A 457 -29.15 -4.56 42.04
CA PHE A 457 -30.33 -4.75 41.20
C PHE A 457 -31.53 -5.32 41.94
N ALA A 458 -31.33 -6.20 42.93
CA ALA A 458 -32.42 -6.74 43.73
C ALA A 458 -33.06 -5.65 44.61
N GLU A 459 -32.29 -4.67 45.08
CA GLU A 459 -32.81 -3.54 45.88
C GLU A 459 -33.70 -2.58 45.08
N HIS A 460 -33.50 -2.48 43.76
CA HIS A 460 -34.22 -1.54 42.90
C HIS A 460 -35.35 -2.17 42.05
N PHE A 461 -35.35 -3.49 41.87
CA PHE A 461 -36.32 -4.21 41.02
C PHE A 461 -37.24 -5.18 41.77
N THR A 462 -37.23 -5.18 43.11
CA THR A 462 -38.33 -5.80 43.87
C THR A 462 -39.57 -4.93 43.77
N LEU A 463 -40.60 -5.42 43.08
CA LEU A 463 -41.96 -4.89 43.19
C LEU A 463 -42.45 -5.17 44.63
N ASP A 464 -42.87 -4.11 45.34
CA ASP A 464 -43.48 -4.20 46.69
C ASP A 464 -44.65 -5.18 46.76
#